data_AF-A0A060CJG3-F1
#
_entry.id   AF-A0A060CJG3-F1
#
_cell.length_a   1.000
_cell.length_b   1.000
_cell.length_c   1.000
_cell.angle_alpha   90.00
_cell.angle_beta   90.00
_cell.angle_gamma   90.00
#
_symmetry.space_group_name_H-M   'P 1'
#
loop_
_entity.id
_entity.type
_entity.pdbx_description
1 polymer ?
#
loop_
_entity_poly.entity_id
_entity_poly.type
_entity_poly.pdbx_seq_one_letter_code
_entity_poly.pdbx_strand_id
1 'polypeptide(L)'
;KLPVSAQDCSDAMLEMARNGASINDLKTEFPKIAEAASVAGEDMSSVATTVQQAMNIWGGGAKNAAKDSAVLALNANKSSASVSDMGQVFANVGTSAKTLGLSVVDVSTATGIMSNSGLQAAQGSQDLNYALTKMVKPTASQAAEMKKLG
;
A
#
# COMPACT_ATOMS: atom_id res chain seq x y z
N LYS A 1 -19.42 -10.39 15.41
CA LYS A 1 -18.18 -10.70 16.16
C LYS A 1 -17.08 -10.87 15.12
N LEU A 2 -16.11 -9.96 15.09
CA LEU A 2 -14.93 -10.14 14.25
C LEU A 2 -14.14 -11.33 14.82
N PRO A 3 -13.72 -12.33 14.03
CA PRO A 3 -12.85 -13.43 14.48
C PRO A 3 -11.40 -12.97 14.74
N VAL A 4 -11.22 -11.88 15.47
CA VAL A 4 -9.91 -11.29 15.82
C VAL A 4 -9.88 -11.00 17.31
N SER A 5 -8.73 -11.20 17.96
CA SER A 5 -8.65 -11.02 19.41
C SER A 5 -8.60 -9.54 19.78
N ALA A 6 -9.02 -9.21 21.01
CA ALA A 6 -8.90 -7.84 21.51
C ALA A 6 -7.44 -7.39 21.61
N GLN A 7 -6.51 -8.34 21.80
CA GLN A 7 -5.08 -8.06 21.85
C GLN A 7 -4.56 -7.67 20.47
N ASP A 8 -4.87 -8.43 19.43
CA ASP A 8 -4.45 -8.11 18.05
C ASP A 8 -4.98 -6.74 17.62
N CYS A 9 -6.21 -6.42 18.03
CA CYS A 9 -6.77 -5.10 17.77
C CYS A 9 -6.00 -3.99 18.48
N SER A 10 -5.68 -4.18 19.76
CA SER A 10 -4.90 -3.21 20.55
C SER A 10 -3.52 -2.98 19.95
N ASP A 11 -2.84 -4.05 19.53
CA ASP A 11 -1.50 -3.98 18.97
C ASP A 11 -1.49 -3.27 17.61
N ALA A 12 -2.45 -3.61 16.73
CA ALA A 12 -2.61 -2.93 15.46
C ALA A 12 -2.96 -1.44 15.61
N MET A 13 -3.83 -1.08 16.57
CA MET A 13 -4.13 0.32 16.88
C MET A 13 -2.89 1.07 17.41
N LEU A 14 -2.06 0.41 18.22
CA LEU A 14 -0.80 0.98 18.73
C LEU A 14 0.19 1.24 17.59
N GLU A 15 0.32 0.31 16.64
CA GLU A 15 1.17 0.49 15.47
C GLU A 15 0.65 1.59 14.53
N MET A 16 -0.66 1.65 14.29
CA MET A 16 -1.26 2.76 13.55
C MET A 16 -0.96 4.10 14.22
N ALA A 17 -1.10 4.20 15.54
CA ALA A 17 -0.78 5.40 16.29
C ALA A 17 0.70 5.80 16.16
N ARG A 18 1.62 4.82 16.24
CA ARG A 18 3.06 5.03 16.00
C ARG A 18 3.35 5.53 14.59
N ASN A 19 2.55 5.11 13.62
CA ASN A 19 2.63 5.52 12.22
C ASN A 19 1.85 6.82 11.91
N GLY A 20 1.41 7.54 12.94
CA GLY A 20 0.81 8.87 12.82
C GLY A 20 -0.71 8.91 12.72
N ALA A 21 -1.40 7.78 12.93
CA ALA A 21 -2.86 7.77 13.03
C ALA A 21 -3.33 8.60 14.24
N SER A 22 -4.28 9.50 14.03
CA SER A 22 -4.91 10.23 15.12
C SER A 22 -5.90 9.36 15.88
N ILE A 23 -6.30 9.79 17.09
CA ILE A 23 -7.38 9.14 17.85
C ILE A 23 -8.68 9.08 17.03
N ASN A 24 -8.92 10.07 16.17
CA ASN A 24 -10.09 10.07 15.29
C ASN A 24 -9.97 8.96 14.24
N ASP A 25 -8.82 8.85 13.57
CA ASP A 25 -8.58 7.79 12.57
C ASP A 25 -8.72 6.40 13.20
N LEU A 26 -8.21 6.20 14.41
CA LEU A 26 -8.37 4.95 15.15
C LEU A 26 -9.83 4.64 15.47
N LYS A 27 -10.66 5.64 15.72
CA LYS A 27 -12.09 5.44 16.02
C LYS A 27 -12.91 5.18 14.75
N THR A 28 -12.57 5.83 13.65
CA THR A 28 -13.39 5.82 12.44
C THR A 28 -12.93 4.80 11.40
N GLU A 29 -11.63 4.49 11.35
CA GLU A 29 -11.02 3.63 10.33
C GLU A 29 -10.66 2.26 10.80
N PHE A 30 -10.11 2.16 12.01
CA PHE A 30 -9.70 0.88 12.55
C PHE A 30 -10.83 -0.18 12.49
N PRO A 31 -12.10 0.12 12.81
CA PRO A 31 -13.16 -0.88 12.72
C PRO A 31 -13.35 -1.44 11.30
N LYS A 32 -13.25 -0.59 10.27
CA LYS A 32 -13.39 -1.02 8.86
C LYS A 32 -12.19 -1.82 8.38
N ILE A 33 -10.99 -1.38 8.77
CA ILE A 33 -9.74 -2.10 8.52
C ILE A 33 -9.81 -3.48 9.16
N ALA A 34 -10.27 -3.55 10.41
CA ALA A 34 -10.38 -4.80 11.15
C ALA A 34 -11.39 -5.77 10.56
N GLU A 35 -12.53 -5.26 10.09
CA GLU A 35 -13.49 -6.04 9.33
C GLU A 35 -12.87 -6.60 8.04
N ALA A 36 -12.20 -5.75 7.26
CA ALA A 36 -11.59 -6.16 6.00
C ALA A 36 -10.44 -7.17 6.21
N ALA A 37 -9.55 -6.95 7.17
CA ALA A 37 -8.46 -7.86 7.52
C ALA A 37 -9.00 -9.23 7.95
N SER A 38 -10.03 -9.20 8.80
CA SER A 38 -10.69 -10.41 9.28
C SER A 38 -11.37 -11.22 8.17
N VAL A 39 -11.95 -10.56 7.17
CA VAL A 39 -12.54 -11.23 5.99
C VAL A 39 -11.46 -11.76 5.06
N ALA A 40 -10.35 -11.04 4.92
CA ALA A 40 -9.22 -11.41 4.08
C ALA A 40 -8.38 -12.57 4.63
N GLY A 41 -8.44 -12.83 5.95
CA GLY A 41 -7.59 -13.82 6.62
C GLY A 41 -6.13 -13.36 6.78
N GLU A 42 -5.88 -12.05 6.64
CA GLU A 42 -4.56 -11.44 6.74
C GLU A 42 -4.27 -11.00 8.17
N ASP A 43 -2.98 -10.82 8.49
CA ASP A 43 -2.56 -10.30 9.79
C ASP A 43 -3.08 -8.87 10.01
N MET A 44 -3.76 -8.66 11.13
CA MET A 44 -4.42 -7.40 11.47
C MET A 44 -3.44 -6.23 11.48
N SER A 45 -2.30 -6.41 12.12
CA SER A 45 -1.29 -5.36 12.29
C SER A 45 -0.67 -4.97 10.94
N SER A 46 -0.34 -5.97 10.11
CA SER A 46 0.15 -5.76 8.74
C SER A 46 -0.86 -4.99 7.88
N VAL A 47 -2.14 -5.39 7.89
CA VAL A 47 -3.19 -4.69 7.14
C VAL A 47 -3.39 -3.27 7.66
N ALA A 48 -3.50 -3.09 8.98
CA ALA A 48 -3.73 -1.80 9.59
C ALA A 48 -2.60 -0.80 9.31
N THR A 49 -1.36 -1.24 9.46
CA THR A 49 -0.19 -0.39 9.19
C THR A 49 -0.05 -0.08 7.70
N THR A 50 -0.30 -1.04 6.81
CA THR A 50 -0.20 -0.84 5.35
C THR A 50 -1.31 0.08 4.83
N VAL A 51 -2.54 -0.06 5.33
CA VAL A 51 -3.66 0.84 5.00
C VAL A 51 -3.39 2.24 5.55
N GLN A 52 -2.86 2.37 6.77
CA GLN A 52 -2.45 3.68 7.29
C GLN A 52 -1.37 4.34 6.44
N GLN A 53 -0.37 3.58 6.00
CA GLN A 53 0.64 4.07 5.06
C GLN A 53 0.01 4.53 3.74
N ALA A 54 -0.92 3.75 3.19
CA ALA A 54 -1.63 4.12 1.98
C ALA A 54 -2.43 5.42 2.16
N MET A 55 -3.15 5.57 3.28
CA MET A 55 -3.86 6.82 3.61
C MET A 55 -2.91 8.00 3.75
N ASN A 56 -1.71 7.82 4.32
CA ASN A 56 -0.71 8.88 4.44
C ASN A 56 -0.17 9.30 3.06
N ILE A 57 0.07 8.33 2.16
CA ILE A 57 0.59 8.59 0.82
C ILE A 57 -0.51 9.19 -0.07
N TRP A 58 -1.59 8.46 -0.31
CA TRP A 58 -2.61 8.84 -1.31
C TRP A 58 -3.76 9.69 -0.75
N GLY A 59 -3.93 9.76 0.57
CA GLY A 59 -5.00 10.54 1.20
C GLY A 59 -6.36 9.85 1.13
N GLY A 60 -7.41 10.62 1.42
CA GLY A 60 -8.81 10.18 1.42
C GLY A 60 -9.31 9.59 2.74
N GLY A 61 -8.40 9.37 3.70
CA GLY A 61 -8.69 9.01 5.09
C GLY A 61 -9.78 7.97 5.18
N ALA A 62 -10.86 8.34 5.87
CA ALA A 62 -11.90 7.39 6.23
C ALA A 62 -12.63 6.65 5.13
N LYS A 63 -12.79 7.37 4.03
CA LYS A 63 -13.57 6.91 2.91
C LYS A 63 -12.79 5.86 2.12
N ASN A 64 -11.46 5.88 2.22
CA ASN A 64 -10.60 4.96 1.50
C ASN A 64 -10.16 3.76 2.35
N ALA A 65 -10.18 3.84 3.69
CA ALA A 65 -9.73 2.73 4.55
C ALA A 65 -10.30 1.36 4.13
N ALA A 66 -11.63 1.22 4.02
CA ALA A 66 -12.27 -0.03 3.60
C ALA A 66 -11.90 -0.44 2.16
N LYS A 67 -11.79 0.53 1.25
CA LYS A 67 -11.44 0.30 -0.16
C LYS A 67 -9.99 -0.16 -0.28
N ASP A 68 -9.07 0.51 0.39
CA ASP A 68 -7.64 0.23 0.35
C ASP A 68 -7.37 -1.13 1.02
N SER A 69 -8.03 -1.45 2.13
CA SER A 69 -7.99 -2.80 2.70
C SER A 69 -8.48 -3.85 1.70
N ALA A 70 -9.58 -3.60 0.99
CA ALA A 70 -10.08 -4.53 -0.02
C ALA A 70 -9.13 -4.69 -1.21
N VAL A 71 -8.44 -3.63 -1.63
CA VAL A 71 -7.42 -3.68 -2.70
C VAL A 71 -6.23 -4.52 -2.27
N LEU A 72 -5.73 -4.32 -1.06
CA LEU A 72 -4.63 -5.11 -0.49
C LEU A 72 -5.02 -6.58 -0.38
N ALA A 73 -6.18 -6.87 0.21
CA ALA A 73 -6.69 -8.24 0.35
C ALA A 73 -6.89 -8.91 -1.02
N LEU A 74 -7.48 -8.21 -1.99
CA LEU A 74 -7.70 -8.74 -3.33
C LEU A 74 -6.38 -9.12 -4.00
N ASN A 75 -5.37 -8.27 -3.86
CA ASN A 75 -4.09 -8.49 -4.50
C ASN A 75 -3.29 -9.60 -3.80
N ALA A 76 -3.34 -9.67 -2.47
CA ALA A 76 -2.72 -10.76 -1.72
C ALA A 76 -3.34 -12.12 -2.07
N ASN A 77 -4.66 -12.16 -2.27
CA ASN A 77 -5.36 -13.39 -2.69
C ASN A 77 -5.14 -13.76 -4.17
N LYS A 78 -4.73 -12.82 -5.02
CA LYS A 78 -4.58 -13.02 -6.48
C LYS A 78 -3.13 -13.09 -6.95
N SER A 79 -2.18 -12.93 -6.06
CA SER A 79 -0.75 -12.96 -6.36
C SER A 79 0.00 -13.68 -5.26
N SER A 80 1.30 -13.92 -5.46
CA SER A 80 2.19 -14.40 -4.42
C SER A 80 2.65 -13.30 -3.46
N ALA A 81 2.14 -12.06 -3.55
CA ALA A 81 2.49 -10.97 -2.66
C ALA A 81 1.68 -11.02 -1.37
N SER A 82 2.32 -10.74 -0.23
CA SER A 82 1.62 -10.49 1.04
C SER A 82 1.25 -9.01 1.20
N VAL A 83 0.39 -8.71 2.17
CA VAL A 83 0.11 -7.30 2.55
C VAL A 83 1.38 -6.60 3.05
N SER A 84 2.28 -7.33 3.71
CA SER A 84 3.57 -6.81 4.14
C SER A 84 4.47 -6.42 2.96
N ASP A 85 4.50 -7.24 1.90
CA ASP A 85 5.21 -6.91 0.65
C ASP A 85 4.69 -5.62 0.05
N MET A 86 3.36 -5.43 0.02
CA MET A 86 2.76 -4.19 -0.44
C MET A 86 3.17 -3.00 0.43
N GLY A 87 3.19 -3.13 1.75
CA GLY A 87 3.71 -2.11 2.66
C GLY A 87 5.16 -1.73 2.35
N GLN A 88 6.03 -2.72 2.12
CA GLN A 88 7.43 -2.50 1.73
C GLN A 88 7.54 -1.74 0.39
N VAL A 89 6.73 -2.09 -0.60
CA VAL A 89 6.71 -1.37 -1.88
C VAL A 89 6.18 0.05 -1.70
N PHE A 90 5.11 0.26 -0.92
CA PHE A 90 4.53 1.57 -0.68
C PHE A 90 5.52 2.53 -0.03
N ALA A 91 6.27 2.07 0.97
CA ALA A 91 7.29 2.87 1.64
C ALA A 91 8.38 3.38 0.66
N ASN A 92 8.76 2.54 -0.30
CA ASN A 92 9.83 2.86 -1.25
C ASN A 92 9.34 3.66 -2.46
N VAL A 93 8.12 3.41 -2.91
CA VAL A 93 7.63 3.83 -4.23
C VAL A 93 6.51 4.88 -4.13
N GLY A 94 5.76 4.90 -3.02
CA GLY A 94 4.48 5.60 -2.90
C GLY A 94 4.56 7.09 -3.25
N THR A 95 5.57 7.81 -2.76
CA THR A 95 5.74 9.25 -3.03
C THR A 95 5.99 9.54 -4.52
N SER A 96 6.88 8.76 -5.15
CA SER A 96 7.18 8.89 -6.58
C SER A 96 5.97 8.53 -7.43
N ALA A 97 5.27 7.45 -7.08
CA ALA A 97 4.04 7.00 -7.73
C ALA A 97 2.92 8.06 -7.65
N LYS A 98 2.68 8.63 -6.46
CA LYS A 98 1.70 9.70 -6.28
C LYS A 98 2.03 10.92 -7.14
N THR A 99 3.31 11.28 -7.24
CA THR A 99 3.76 12.41 -8.07
C THR A 99 3.43 12.20 -9.55
N LEU A 100 3.45 10.95 -10.01
CA LEU A 100 3.06 10.55 -11.37
C LEU A 100 1.54 10.30 -11.52
N GLY A 101 0.75 10.52 -10.47
CA GLY A 101 -0.69 10.30 -10.48
C GLY A 101 -1.12 8.84 -10.35
N LEU A 102 -0.20 7.93 -10.01
CA LEU A 102 -0.52 6.52 -9.77
C LEU A 102 -1.24 6.35 -8.43
N SER A 103 -2.26 5.49 -8.42
CA SER A 103 -3.08 5.19 -7.26
C SER A 103 -2.52 4.02 -6.43
N VAL A 104 -3.08 3.83 -5.24
CA VAL A 104 -2.81 2.63 -4.41
C VAL A 104 -3.09 1.33 -5.17
N VAL A 105 -4.11 1.31 -6.03
CA VAL A 105 -4.46 0.14 -6.86
C VAL A 105 -3.35 -0.17 -7.85
N ASP A 106 -2.79 0.85 -8.50
CA ASP A 106 -1.74 0.68 -9.50
C ASP A 106 -0.46 0.13 -8.85
N VAL A 107 -0.06 0.71 -7.71
CA VAL A 107 1.14 0.27 -6.98
C VAL A 107 0.95 -1.12 -6.38
N SER A 108 -0.20 -1.42 -5.79
CA SER A 108 -0.54 -2.78 -5.35
C SER A 108 -0.45 -3.76 -6.51
N THR A 109 -1.14 -3.49 -7.62
CA THR A 109 -1.15 -4.39 -8.78
C THR A 109 0.26 -4.62 -9.32
N ALA A 110 1.10 -3.58 -9.38
CA ALA A 110 2.50 -3.72 -9.73
C ALA A 110 3.25 -4.66 -8.76
N THR A 111 3.06 -4.53 -7.45
CA THR A 111 3.61 -5.47 -6.46
C THR A 111 3.19 -6.91 -6.74
N GLY A 112 1.92 -7.14 -7.07
CA GLY A 112 1.40 -8.48 -7.38
C GLY A 112 2.06 -9.08 -8.64
N ILE A 113 2.18 -8.28 -9.71
CA ILE A 113 2.85 -8.68 -10.95
C ILE A 113 4.33 -9.00 -10.71
N MET A 114 5.02 -8.17 -9.93
CA MET A 114 6.42 -8.35 -9.58
C MET A 114 6.62 -9.63 -8.78
N SER A 115 5.81 -9.84 -7.73
CA SER A 115 5.89 -11.04 -6.90
C SER A 115 5.63 -12.31 -7.72
N ASN A 116 4.61 -12.30 -8.59
CA ASN A 116 4.31 -13.43 -9.48
C ASN A 116 5.45 -13.74 -10.47
N SER A 117 6.27 -12.75 -10.79
CA SER A 117 7.46 -12.91 -11.63
C SER A 117 8.70 -13.37 -10.85
N GLY A 118 8.55 -13.66 -9.55
CA GLY A 118 9.64 -14.06 -8.66
C GLY A 118 10.50 -12.90 -8.14
N LEU A 119 10.11 -11.64 -8.40
CA LEU A 119 10.82 -10.48 -7.87
C LEU A 119 10.42 -10.24 -6.42
N GLN A 120 11.41 -10.28 -5.53
CA GLN A 120 11.22 -9.95 -4.13
C GLN A 120 10.84 -8.47 -3.96
N ALA A 121 9.94 -8.18 -3.03
CA ALA A 121 9.46 -6.82 -2.78
C ALA A 121 10.60 -5.82 -2.52
N ALA A 122 11.64 -6.22 -1.77
CA ALA A 122 12.78 -5.36 -1.45
C ALA A 122 13.60 -4.93 -2.67
N GLN A 123 13.91 -5.86 -3.58
CA GLN A 123 14.66 -5.56 -4.81
C GLN A 123 13.76 -4.84 -5.82
N GLY A 124 12.59 -5.44 -6.09
CA GLY A 124 11.69 -4.92 -7.09
C GLY A 124 11.18 -3.52 -6.78
N SER A 125 10.96 -3.17 -5.52
CA SER A 125 10.52 -1.81 -5.15
C SER A 125 11.60 -0.75 -5.40
N GLN A 126 12.88 -1.09 -5.27
CA GLN A 126 13.97 -0.18 -5.63
C GLN A 126 14.04 0.05 -7.13
N ASP A 127 13.92 -1.04 -7.92
CA ASP A 127 13.91 -0.95 -9.38
C ASP A 127 12.70 -0.16 -9.89
N LEU A 128 11.53 -0.40 -9.30
CA LEU A 128 10.30 0.34 -9.60
C LEU A 128 10.45 1.83 -9.23
N ASN A 129 10.96 2.16 -8.04
CA ASN A 129 11.18 3.55 -7.65
C ASN A 129 12.21 4.23 -8.55
N TYR A 130 13.27 3.52 -8.95
CA TYR A 130 14.25 4.04 -9.91
C TYR A 130 13.58 4.35 -11.26
N ALA A 131 12.76 3.46 -11.79
CA ALA A 131 12.02 3.70 -13.03
C ALA A 131 11.09 4.92 -12.91
N LEU A 132 10.32 5.01 -11.82
CA LEU A 132 9.38 6.12 -11.61
C LEU A 132 10.09 7.46 -11.41
N THR A 133 11.19 7.50 -10.67
CA THR A 133 11.96 8.75 -10.49
C THR A 133 12.56 9.26 -11.81
N LYS A 134 12.95 8.37 -12.73
CA LYS A 134 13.35 8.76 -14.09
C LYS A 134 12.19 9.32 -14.93
N MET A 135 10.96 8.92 -14.66
CA MET A 135 9.77 9.49 -15.30
C MET A 135 9.38 10.84 -14.68
N VAL A 136 9.54 11.03 -13.36
CA VAL A 136 9.25 12.30 -12.66
C VAL A 136 10.25 13.40 -13.07
N LYS A 137 11.54 13.06 -13.17
CA LYS A 137 12.61 13.98 -13.56
C LYS A 137 13.45 13.37 -14.69
N PRO A 138 12.92 13.35 -15.92
CA PRO A 138 13.68 12.83 -17.04
C PRO A 138 14.85 13.74 -17.39
N THR A 139 15.97 13.13 -17.76
CA THR A 139 17.04 13.86 -18.45
C THR A 139 16.56 14.37 -19.82
N ALA A 140 17.25 15.35 -20.40
CA ALA A 140 16.87 15.91 -21.71
C ALA A 140 16.70 14.83 -22.79
N SER A 141 17.61 13.85 -22.86
CA SER A 141 17.51 12.74 -23.81
C SER A 141 16.30 11.83 -23.53
N GLN A 142 15.99 11.57 -22.25
CA GLN A 142 14.84 10.75 -21.86
C GLN A 142 13.51 11.45 -22.13
N ALA A 143 13.43 12.76 -21.91
CA ALA A 143 12.25 13.57 -22.21
C ALA A 143 11.99 13.63 -23.71
N ALA A 144 13.06 13.77 -24.51
CA ALA A 144 12.98 13.76 -25.97
C ALA A 144 12.46 12.41 -26.49
N GLU A 145 12.93 11.30 -25.93
CA GLU A 145 12.47 9.97 -26.33
C GLU A 145 11.05 9.66 -25.85
N MET A 146 10.71 10.02 -24.61
CA MET A 146 9.32 9.89 -24.12
C MET A 146 8.34 10.62 -25.03
N LYS A 147 8.65 11.85 -25.46
CA LYS A 147 7.81 12.62 -26.37
C LYS A 147 7.65 12.00 -27.77
N LYS A 148 8.60 11.17 -28.21
CA LYS A 148 8.46 10.41 -29.46
C LYS A 148 7.55 9.19 -29.29
N LEU A 149 7.52 8.62 -28.10
CA LEU A 149 6.74 7.42 -27.77
C LEU A 149 5.28 7.75 -27.43
N GLY A 150 4.97 8.98 -26.98
CA GLY A 150 3.61 9.47 -26.72
C GLY A 150 3.56 10.45 -25.57
#